data_AF-A0A483ZGL9-F1
#
_entry.id   AF-A0A483ZGL9-F1
#
_cell.length_a   1.000
_cell.length_b   1.000
_cell.length_c   1.000
_cell.angle_alpha   90.00
_cell.angle_beta   90.00
_cell.angle_gamma   90.00
#
_symmetry.space_group_name_H-M   'P 1'
#
loop_
_entity.id
_entity.type
_entity.pdbx_description
1 polymer ?
#
loop_
_entity_poly.entity_id
_entity_poly.type
_entity_poly.pdbx_seq_one_letter_code
_entity_poly.pdbx_strand_id
1 'polypeptide(L)'
;MSKFPSQEMDRFNVRLPVGMRDAIADRAKRNGRSMNSEIIAALDSWLSGEPMEEVNQRNIDTMVRIATKAFTEEISKNYDLVPKSKDK
;
A
#
# COMPACT_ATOMS: atom_id res chain seq x y z
N MET A 1 -2.18 31.51 1.23
CA MET A 1 -2.11 30.08 1.58
C MET A 1 -1.82 29.31 0.32
N SER A 2 -0.76 28.49 0.29
CA SER A 2 -0.52 27.57 -0.82
C SER A 2 -1.62 26.52 -0.84
N LYS A 3 -2.15 26.19 -2.03
CA LYS A 3 -3.13 25.12 -2.19
C LYS A 3 -2.42 23.77 -2.02
N PHE A 4 -3.11 22.80 -1.45
CA PHE A 4 -2.61 21.43 -1.45
C PHE A 4 -2.70 20.84 -2.86
N PRO A 5 -1.77 19.97 -3.29
CA PRO A 5 -1.81 19.37 -4.64
C PRO A 5 -3.16 18.72 -4.99
N SER A 6 -3.83 18.12 -4.01
CA SER A 6 -5.17 17.51 -4.18
C SER A 6 -6.28 18.51 -4.53
N GLN A 7 -6.10 19.80 -4.24
CA GLN A 7 -7.05 20.86 -4.57
C GLN A 7 -6.91 21.36 -6.02
N GLU A 8 -5.80 21.01 -6.67
CA GLU A 8 -5.52 21.36 -8.06
C GLU A 8 -5.90 20.24 -9.03
N MET A 9 -6.20 19.04 -8.51
CA MET A 9 -6.60 17.89 -9.32
C MET A 9 -8.04 18.03 -9.84
N ASP A 10 -8.26 17.47 -11.03
CA ASP A 10 -9.59 17.36 -11.63
C ASP A 10 -10.50 16.48 -10.77
N ARG A 11 -11.77 16.88 -10.67
CA ARG A 11 -12.79 16.20 -9.87
C ARG A 11 -13.93 15.75 -10.76
N PHE A 12 -14.31 14.49 -10.62
CA PHE A 12 -15.40 13.90 -11.38
C PHE A 12 -16.51 13.40 -10.45
N ASN A 13 -17.72 13.96 -10.60
CA ASN A 13 -18.87 13.57 -9.79
C ASN A 13 -19.58 12.36 -10.41
N VAL A 14 -19.48 11.20 -9.76
CA VAL A 14 -20.09 9.94 -10.22
C VAL A 14 -21.39 9.66 -9.46
N ARG A 15 -22.46 9.32 -10.20
CA ARG A 15 -23.68 8.75 -9.63
C ARG A 15 -23.58 7.23 -9.59
N LEU A 16 -23.60 6.68 -8.39
CA LEU A 16 -23.47 5.23 -8.17
C LEU A 16 -24.85 4.62 -7.94
N PRO A 17 -25.15 3.45 -8.51
CA PRO A 17 -26.28 2.61 -8.11
C PRO A 17 -26.22 2.24 -6.62
N VAL A 18 -27.36 1.82 -6.07
CA VAL A 18 -27.47 1.35 -4.68
C VAL A 18 -26.44 0.24 -4.41
N GLY A 19 -25.77 0.30 -3.25
CA GLY A 19 -24.77 -0.68 -2.81
C GLY A 19 -23.41 -0.60 -3.49
N MET A 20 -23.26 0.10 -4.62
CA MET A 20 -21.98 0.14 -5.34
C MET A 20 -20.91 0.90 -4.56
N ARG A 21 -21.27 1.94 -3.82
CA ARG A 21 -20.32 2.67 -2.95
C ARG A 21 -19.71 1.75 -1.89
N ASP A 22 -20.54 0.94 -1.24
CA ASP A 22 -20.10 0.05 -0.17
C ASP A 22 -19.21 -1.06 -0.73
N ALA A 23 -19.56 -1.62 -1.90
CA ALA A 23 -18.73 -2.58 -2.61
C ALA A 23 -17.32 -2.03 -2.94
N ILE A 24 -17.22 -0.75 -3.35
CA ILE A 24 -15.93 -0.09 -3.60
C ILE A 24 -15.19 0.10 -2.26
N ALA A 25 -15.88 0.51 -1.19
CA ALA A 25 -15.28 0.70 0.13
C ALA A 25 -14.66 -0.60 0.67
N ASP A 26 -15.38 -1.70 0.56
CA ASP A 26 -14.93 -3.03 0.99
C ASP A 26 -13.73 -3.51 0.18
N ARG A 27 -13.74 -3.31 -1.14
CA ARG A 27 -12.62 -3.65 -2.02
C ARG A 27 -11.38 -2.80 -1.70
N ALA A 28 -11.54 -1.50 -1.53
CA ALA A 28 -10.46 -0.60 -1.16
C ALA A 28 -9.82 -1.00 0.18
N LYS A 29 -10.64 -1.36 1.19
CA LYS A 29 -10.16 -1.86 2.48
C LYS A 29 -9.37 -3.16 2.35
N ARG A 30 -9.85 -4.12 1.55
CA ARG A 30 -9.14 -5.38 1.28
C ARG A 30 -7.78 -5.15 0.64
N ASN A 31 -7.69 -4.15 -0.25
CA ASN A 31 -6.46 -3.80 -0.97
C ASN A 31 -5.54 -2.82 -0.21
N GLY A 32 -5.93 -2.38 0.99
CA GLY A 32 -5.16 -1.39 1.76
C GLY A 32 -5.09 -0.01 1.08
N ARG A 33 -6.07 0.34 0.25
CA ARG A 33 -6.13 1.60 -0.51
C ARG A 33 -7.23 2.52 0.03
N SER A 34 -7.07 3.82 -0.21
CA SER A 34 -8.21 4.75 -0.09
C SER A 34 -9.24 4.45 -1.18
N MET A 35 -10.51 4.79 -0.96
CA MET A 35 -11.56 4.63 -1.97
C MET A 35 -11.20 5.35 -3.29
N ASN A 36 -10.63 6.55 -3.20
CA ASN A 36 -10.19 7.29 -4.38
C ASN A 36 -9.07 6.55 -5.12
N SER A 37 -8.05 6.08 -4.39
CA SER A 37 -6.94 5.30 -4.96
C SER A 37 -7.41 4.01 -5.63
N GLU A 38 -8.41 3.33 -5.06
CA GLU A 38 -8.99 2.14 -5.66
C GLU A 38 -9.77 2.46 -6.95
N ILE A 39 -10.53 3.55 -6.98
CA ILE A 39 -11.22 4.00 -8.20
C ILE A 39 -10.21 4.34 -9.30
N ILE A 40 -9.13 5.07 -8.97
CA ILE A 40 -8.08 5.41 -9.94
C ILE A 40 -7.40 4.14 -10.47
N ALA A 41 -7.04 3.19 -9.60
CA ALA A 41 -6.41 1.93 -10.02
C ALA A 41 -7.32 1.09 -10.92
N ALA A 42 -8.62 1.06 -10.64
CA ALA A 42 -9.59 0.37 -11.48
C ALA A 42 -9.73 1.04 -12.87
N LEU A 43 -9.76 2.38 -12.93
CA LEU A 43 -9.79 3.11 -14.20
C LEU A 43 -8.51 2.90 -15.00
N ASP A 44 -7.35 2.94 -14.35
CA ASP A 44 -6.05 2.75 -14.99
C ASP A 44 -5.89 1.34 -15.55
N SER A 45 -6.27 0.31 -14.77
CA SER A 45 -6.34 -1.09 -15.23
C SER A 45 -7.27 -1.24 -16.43
N TRP A 46 -8.44 -0.60 -16.41
CA TRP A 46 -9.38 -0.65 -17.52
C TRP A 46 -8.85 0.04 -18.79
N LEU A 47 -8.15 1.17 -18.64
CA LEU A 47 -7.57 1.91 -19.77
C LEU A 47 -6.33 1.24 -20.35
N SER A 48 -5.48 0.65 -19.51
CA SER A 48 -4.24 -0.04 -19.92
C SER A 48 -4.48 -1.44 -20.45
N GLY A 49 -5.59 -2.08 -20.05
CA GLY A 49 -5.87 -3.49 -20.35
C GLY A 49 -5.07 -4.46 -19.47
N GLU A 50 -4.25 -3.95 -18.55
CA GLU A 50 -3.51 -4.77 -17.59
C GLU A 50 -4.39 -5.12 -16.39
N PRO A 51 -4.32 -6.34 -15.87
CA PRO A 51 -5.09 -6.72 -14.70
C PRO A 51 -4.64 -5.92 -13.48
N MET A 52 -5.59 -5.44 -12.69
CA MET A 52 -5.28 -4.73 -11.46
C MET A 52 -4.55 -5.65 -10.48
N GLU A 53 -3.34 -5.30 -10.08
CA GLU A 53 -2.62 -6.04 -9.04
C GLU A 53 -3.34 -5.88 -7.69
N GLU A 54 -3.82 -6.99 -7.14
CA GLU A 54 -4.30 -7.06 -5.77
C GLU A 54 -3.10 -7.13 -4.82
N VAL A 55 -2.99 -6.13 -3.95
CA VAL A 55 -2.03 -6.18 -2.84
C VAL A 55 -2.56 -7.15 -1.79
N ASN A 56 -2.18 -8.43 -1.91
CA ASN A 56 -2.54 -9.44 -0.92
C ASN A 56 -1.58 -9.35 0.28
N GLN A 57 -2.11 -9.51 1.51
CA GLN A 57 -1.32 -9.60 2.75
C GLN A 57 -0.14 -10.56 2.63
N ARG A 58 -0.29 -11.67 1.91
CA ARG A 58 0.81 -12.62 1.67
C ARG A 58 2.01 -12.01 0.93
N ASN A 59 1.75 -11.11 -0.01
CA ASN A 59 2.80 -10.44 -0.78
C ASN A 59 3.53 -9.42 0.11
N ILE A 60 2.77 -8.71 0.95
CA ILE A 60 3.34 -7.80 1.96
C ILE A 60 4.20 -8.58 2.95
N ASP A 61 3.70 -9.67 3.54
CA ASP A 61 4.45 -10.49 4.50
C ASP A 61 5.74 -11.04 3.90
N THR A 62 5.67 -11.46 2.64
CA THR A 62 6.85 -11.95 1.91
C THR A 62 7.88 -10.83 1.72
N MET A 63 7.45 -9.64 1.28
CA MET A 63 8.31 -8.47 1.14
C MET A 63 8.93 -8.03 2.48
N VAL A 64 8.12 -7.97 3.54
CA VAL A 64 8.57 -7.62 4.90
C VAL A 64 9.62 -8.62 5.37
N ARG A 65 9.37 -9.92 5.22
CA ARG A 65 10.33 -10.95 5.62
C ARG A 65 11.64 -10.85 4.84
N ILE A 66 11.57 -10.61 3.53
CA ILE A 66 12.77 -10.41 2.69
C ILE A 66 13.55 -9.18 3.18
N ALA A 67 12.86 -8.06 3.38
CA ALA A 67 13.47 -6.82 3.85
C ALA A 67 14.10 -6.95 5.25
N THR A 68 13.37 -7.55 6.21
CA THR A 68 13.88 -7.78 7.57
C THR A 68 15.10 -8.71 7.56
N LYS A 69 15.08 -9.77 6.74
CA LYS A 69 16.22 -10.68 6.61
C LYS A 69 17.44 -9.96 6.04
N ALA A 70 17.29 -9.24 4.93
CA ALA A 70 18.36 -8.48 4.30
C ALA A 70 18.94 -7.44 5.27
N PHE A 71 18.08 -6.71 5.98
CA PHE A 71 18.49 -5.72 6.96
C PHE A 71 19.21 -6.34 8.16
N THR A 72 18.72 -7.47 8.69
CA THR A 72 19.37 -8.18 9.80
C THR A 72 20.75 -8.68 9.40
N GLU A 73 20.88 -9.25 8.21
CA GLU A 73 22.17 -9.68 7.66
C GLU A 73 23.13 -8.50 7.50
N GLU A 74 22.66 -7.37 6.97
CA GLU A 74 23.48 -6.17 6.80
C GLU A 74 23.94 -5.57 8.13
N ILE A 75 23.05 -5.47 9.12
CA ILE A 75 23.44 -4.99 10.44
C ILE A 75 24.40 -5.96 11.12
N SER A 76 24.15 -7.28 11.08
CA SER A 76 25.03 -8.27 11.71
C SER A 76 26.45 -8.27 11.16
N LYS A 77 26.62 -7.92 9.88
CA LYS A 77 27.95 -7.82 9.24
C LYS A 77 28.69 -6.55 9.65
N ASN A 78 27.96 -5.46 9.84
CA ASN A 78 28.55 -4.12 10.01
C ASN A 78 28.54 -3.62 11.46
N TYR A 79 27.75 -4.23 12.33
CA TYR A 79 27.58 -3.84 13.72
C TYR A 79 27.56 -5.07 14.62
N ASP A 80 28.34 -5.03 15.70
CA ASP A 80 28.33 -6.06 16.74
C ASP A 80 27.07 -5.89 17.60
N LEU A 81 26.03 -6.65 17.26
CA LEU A 81 24.71 -6.55 17.89
C LEU A 81 24.60 -7.30 19.22
N VAL A 82 25.65 -8.03 19.64
CA VAL A 82 25.63 -8.75 20.92
C VAL A 82 25.84 -7.74 22.05
N PRO A 83 24.86 -7.54 22.96
CA PRO A 83 25.12 -6.80 24.17
C PRO A 83 26.19 -7.55 24.94
N LYS A 84 27.36 -6.93 25.17
CA LYS A 84 28.35 -7.51 26.07
C LYS A 84 27.67 -7.76 27.42
N SER A 85 27.49 -9.04 27.76
CA SER A 85 27.11 -9.47 29.10
C SER A 85 27.99 -8.68 30.07
N LYS A 86 27.38 -7.82 30.90
CA LYS A 86 28.07 -7.33 32.07
C LYS A 86 28.08 -8.49 33.05
N ASP A 87 29.14 -9.29 32.96
CA ASP A 87 29.44 -10.30 33.96
C ASP A 87 29.38 -9.64 35.34
N LYS A 88 28.52 -10.18 36.19
CA LYS A 88 28.49 -9.96 37.63
C LYS A 88 28.70 -11.29 38.31
#